data_AF-Q0AX87-F1
#
_entry.id   AF-Q0AX87-F1
#
_cell.length_a   1.000
_cell.length_b   1.000
_cell.length_c   1.000
_cell.angle_alpha   90.00
_cell.angle_beta   90.00
_cell.angle_gamma   90.00
#
_symmetry.space_group_name_H-M   'P 1'
#
loop_
_entity.id
_entity.type
_entity.pdbx_description
1 polymer ?
#
loop_
_entity_poly.entity_id
_entity_poly.type
_entity_poly.pdbx_seq_one_letter_code
_entity_poly.pdbx_strand_id
1 'polypeptide(L)'
;MLKPIFLWEKAIWVFNMKGRKSMVIWLALVGMLCWGIAPIFAKLGLQNVNPATGLVLRTIIAVVLVSTWMGVSGGITQFRQITFHQSILIAAEAILATVVGDLAYFAAIKGGNVSIVSMIMAASPLVTMICAALFLGEPITAWKCLGAGYIVMGIFLLL
;
A
#
# COMPACT_ATOMS: atom_id res chain seq x y z
N MET A 1 6.22 4.06 39.15
CA MET A 1 4.90 4.52 38.66
C MET A 1 5.08 5.28 37.35
N LEU A 2 5.02 4.62 36.20
CA LEU A 2 4.80 5.26 34.90
C LEU A 2 3.97 4.28 34.06
N LYS A 3 2.74 4.68 33.76
CA LYS A 3 1.72 3.88 33.07
C LYS A 3 2.20 3.53 31.64
N PRO A 4 2.34 2.25 31.27
CA PRO A 4 2.39 1.86 29.86
C PRO A 4 1.01 1.94 29.19
N ILE A 5 -0.06 2.22 29.94
CA ILE A 5 -1.46 2.16 29.48
C ILE A 5 -1.78 3.14 28.33
N PHE A 6 -1.04 4.24 28.18
CA PHE A 6 -1.40 5.34 27.28
C PHE A 6 -1.03 5.10 25.80
N LEU A 7 -0.13 4.16 25.51
CA LEU A 7 0.26 3.81 24.12
C LEU A 7 -0.71 2.81 23.47
N TRP A 8 -1.42 2.01 24.28
CA TRP A 8 -2.33 0.95 23.81
C TRP A 8 -3.63 1.53 23.25
N GLU A 9 -4.21 2.53 23.91
CA GLU A 9 -5.43 3.17 23.40
C GLU A 9 -5.19 3.83 22.03
N LYS A 10 -4.06 4.52 21.83
CA LYS A 10 -3.75 5.19 20.56
C LYS A 10 -3.49 4.22 19.39
N ALA A 11 -2.92 3.04 19.66
CA ALA A 11 -2.78 1.99 18.66
C ALA A 11 -4.14 1.38 18.27
N ILE A 12 -5.06 1.24 19.22
CA ILE A 12 -6.43 0.75 18.99
C ILE A 12 -7.24 1.70 18.09
N TRP A 13 -7.02 3.03 18.18
CA TRP A 13 -7.68 4.00 17.30
C TRP A 13 -7.37 3.78 15.81
N VAL A 14 -6.17 3.29 15.46
CA VAL A 14 -5.78 2.99 14.06
C VAL A 14 -6.60 1.84 13.48
N PHE A 15 -7.02 0.87 14.31
CA PHE A 15 -7.70 -0.34 13.85
C PHE A 15 -9.22 -0.34 14.06
N ASN A 16 -9.77 0.50 14.94
CA ASN A 16 -11.22 0.59 15.15
C ASN A 16 -11.89 1.61 14.20
N MET A 17 -11.85 1.32 12.89
CA MET A 17 -12.26 2.24 11.80
C MET A 17 -13.76 2.22 11.47
N LYS A 18 -14.58 1.45 12.19
CA LYS A 18 -16.01 1.28 11.85
C LYS A 18 -16.76 2.61 12.05
N GLY A 19 -17.17 3.26 10.96
CA GLY A 19 -18.06 4.43 10.95
C GLY A 19 -17.41 5.81 10.92
N ARG A 20 -16.08 5.94 10.96
CA ARG A 20 -15.38 7.25 10.98
C ARG A 20 -14.73 7.59 9.65
N LYS A 21 -15.56 7.98 8.66
CA LYS A 21 -15.14 8.31 7.28
C LYS A 21 -13.99 9.34 7.22
N SER A 22 -14.02 10.35 8.10
CA SER A 22 -12.97 11.39 8.15
C SER A 22 -11.59 10.81 8.48
N MET A 23 -11.51 9.83 9.37
CA MET A 23 -10.25 9.20 9.77
C MET A 23 -9.66 8.34 8.66
N VAL A 24 -10.50 7.64 7.89
CA VAL A 24 -10.06 6.83 6.74
C VAL A 24 -9.41 7.72 5.68
N ILE A 25 -10.01 8.87 5.38
CA ILE A 25 -9.45 9.84 4.43
C ILE A 25 -8.09 10.35 4.91
N TRP A 26 -7.96 10.71 6.19
CA TRP A 26 -6.68 11.17 6.74
C TRP A 26 -5.57 10.11 6.63
N LEU A 27 -5.86 8.85 6.95
CA LEU A 27 -4.89 7.76 6.82
C LEU A 27 -4.50 7.52 5.36
N ALA A 28 -5.47 7.60 4.43
CA ALA A 28 -5.20 7.47 3.00
C ALA A 28 -4.31 8.62 2.47
N LEU A 29 -4.50 9.85 2.96
CA LEU A 29 -3.66 11.00 2.60
C LEU A 29 -2.22 10.81 3.09
N VAL A 30 -2.03 10.36 4.34
CA VAL A 30 -0.70 10.04 4.87
C VAL A 30 -0.04 8.94 4.03
N GLY A 31 -0.81 7.88 3.71
CA GLY A 31 -0.34 6.81 2.82
C GLY A 31 0.09 7.33 1.45
N MET A 32 -0.72 8.19 0.83
CA MET A 32 -0.42 8.81 -0.46
C MET A 32 0.87 9.64 -0.43
N LEU A 33 1.09 10.43 0.62
CA LEU A 33 2.34 11.19 0.78
C LEU A 33 3.56 10.26 0.88
N CYS A 34 3.46 9.21 1.71
CA CYS A 34 4.53 8.22 1.84
C CYS A 34 4.83 7.52 0.51
N TRP A 35 3.80 7.08 -0.21
CA TRP A 35 3.92 6.41 -1.51
C TRP A 35 4.36 7.35 -2.63
N GLY A 36 4.15 8.67 -2.51
CA GLY A 36 4.69 9.66 -3.43
C GLY A 36 6.18 9.95 -3.23
N ILE A 37 6.67 9.88 -1.99
CA ILE A 37 8.07 10.19 -1.65
C ILE A 37 8.98 8.95 -1.76
N ALA A 38 8.50 7.78 -1.31
CA ALA A 38 9.27 6.53 -1.29
C ALA A 38 9.97 6.16 -2.62
N PRO A 39 9.37 6.38 -3.81
CA PRO A 39 9.99 6.07 -5.09
C PRO A 39 11.31 6.80 -5.35
N ILE A 40 11.47 8.00 -4.78
CA ILE A 40 12.70 8.80 -4.89
C ILE A 40 13.84 8.06 -4.19
N PHE A 41 13.62 7.59 -2.96
CA PHE A 41 14.60 6.81 -2.22
C PHE A 41 14.90 5.47 -2.90
N ALA A 42 13.87 4.81 -3.45
CA ALA A 42 14.06 3.56 -4.18
C ALA A 42 14.93 3.77 -5.44
N LYS A 43 14.70 4.83 -6.23
CA LYS A 43 15.54 5.18 -7.39
C LYS A 43 17.00 5.40 -6.99
N LEU A 44 17.23 6.18 -5.93
CA LEU A 44 18.58 6.48 -5.42
C LEU A 44 19.26 5.21 -4.89
N GLY A 45 18.56 4.39 -4.11
CA GLY A 45 19.09 3.15 -3.54
C GLY A 45 19.34 2.04 -4.56
N LEU A 46 18.70 2.09 -5.73
CA LEU A 46 18.89 1.13 -6.82
C LEU A 46 20.06 1.47 -7.75
N GLN A 47 20.78 2.57 -7.51
CA GLN A 47 22.00 2.90 -8.25
C GLN A 47 23.02 1.77 -8.09
N ASN A 48 23.28 1.04 -9.17
CA ASN A 48 24.14 -0.16 -9.23
C ASN A 48 23.63 -1.41 -8.50
N VAL A 49 22.40 -1.44 -8.01
CA VAL A 49 21.80 -2.61 -7.34
C VAL A 49 20.76 -3.25 -8.25
N ASN A 50 20.75 -4.59 -8.36
CA ASN A 50 19.69 -5.28 -9.10
C ASN A 50 18.31 -5.01 -8.44
N PRO A 51 17.25 -4.70 -9.21
CA PRO A 51 15.90 -4.47 -8.67
C PRO A 51 15.42 -5.54 -7.68
N ALA A 52 15.66 -6.82 -7.99
CA ALA A 52 15.27 -7.94 -7.12
C ALA A 52 16.04 -7.90 -5.79
N THR A 53 17.36 -7.63 -5.84
CA THR A 53 18.18 -7.51 -4.62
C THR A 53 17.75 -6.32 -3.76
N GLY A 54 17.46 -5.17 -4.38
CA GLY A 54 16.95 -4.00 -3.67
C GLY A 54 15.59 -4.26 -3.02
N LEU A 55 14.70 -4.98 -3.71
CA LEU A 55 13.40 -5.37 -3.19
C LEU A 55 13.52 -6.37 -2.02
N VAL A 56 14.42 -7.36 -2.10
CA VAL A 56 14.69 -8.28 -0.98
C VAL A 56 15.15 -7.50 0.25
N LEU A 57 16.09 -6.56 0.09
CA LEU A 57 16.56 -5.72 1.18
C LEU A 57 15.42 -4.88 1.78
N ARG A 58 14.61 -4.23 0.93
CA ARG A 58 13.40 -3.48 1.37
C ARG A 58 12.48 -4.36 2.21
N THR A 59 12.19 -5.57 1.75
CA THR A 59 11.26 -6.48 2.41
C THR A 59 11.82 -6.99 3.74
N ILE A 60 13.11 -7.30 3.82
CA ILE A 60 13.77 -7.68 5.09
C ILE A 60 13.65 -6.55 6.12
N ILE A 61 13.96 -5.31 5.72
CA ILE A 61 13.84 -4.14 6.61
C ILE A 61 12.39 -3.97 7.06
N ALA A 62 11.43 -4.06 6.14
CA ALA A 62 10.00 -3.94 6.46
C ALA A 62 9.53 -5.04 7.43
N VAL A 63 9.93 -6.29 7.20
CA VAL A 63 9.60 -7.43 8.09
C VAL A 63 10.14 -7.18 9.49
N VAL A 64 11.40 -6.73 9.63
CA VAL A 64 12.00 -6.44 10.94
C VAL A 64 11.23 -5.33 11.66
N LEU A 65 10.94 -4.21 10.98
CA LEU A 65 10.25 -3.08 11.60
C LEU A 65 8.80 -3.42 11.99
N VAL A 66 8.05 -4.06 11.09
CA VAL A 66 6.63 -4.40 11.31
C VAL A 66 6.48 -5.51 12.35
N SER A 67 7.33 -6.54 12.32
CA SER A 67 7.28 -7.61 13.33
C SER A 67 7.69 -7.12 14.73
N THR A 68 8.67 -6.22 14.82
CA THR A 68 9.05 -5.56 16.07
C THR A 68 7.88 -4.74 16.62
N TRP A 69 7.24 -3.93 15.78
CA TRP A 69 6.04 -3.18 16.16
C TRP A 69 4.90 -4.09 16.63
N MET A 70 4.65 -5.19 15.93
CA MET A 70 3.65 -6.19 16.32
C MET A 70 3.95 -6.79 17.70
N GLY A 71 5.22 -7.09 18.00
CA GLY A 71 5.63 -7.60 19.31
C GLY A 71 5.37 -6.62 20.46
N VAL A 72 5.66 -5.33 20.24
CA VAL A 72 5.50 -4.29 21.27
C VAL A 72 4.02 -3.88 21.45
N SER A 73 3.23 -3.89 20.37
CA SER A 73 1.81 -3.52 20.39
C SER A 73 0.87 -4.65 20.86
N GLY A 74 1.41 -5.81 21.24
CA GLY A 74 0.63 -6.98 21.65
C GLY A 74 -0.16 -7.64 20.51
N GLY A 75 0.16 -7.36 19.25
CA GLY A 75 -0.53 -7.92 18.07
C GLY A 75 -0.32 -9.44 17.86
N ILE A 76 0.56 -10.07 18.63
CA ILE A 76 0.88 -11.50 18.53
C ILE A 76 -0.37 -12.37 18.76
N THR A 77 -1.24 -11.98 19.68
CA THR A 77 -2.47 -12.73 19.96
C THR A 77 -3.44 -12.73 18.78
N GLN A 78 -3.55 -11.60 18.07
CA GLN A 78 -4.40 -11.44 16.88
C GLN A 78 -3.79 -12.18 15.69
N PHE A 79 -2.46 -12.20 15.56
CA PHE A 79 -1.78 -12.96 14.52
C PHE A 79 -2.10 -14.46 14.60
N ARG A 80 -2.21 -15.02 15.82
CA ARG A 80 -2.59 -16.43 16.01
C ARG A 80 -4.06 -16.73 15.70
N GLN A 81 -4.91 -15.70 15.62
CA GLN A 81 -6.33 -15.83 15.29
C GLN A 81 -6.58 -15.78 13.78
N ILE A 82 -5.55 -15.54 12.96
CA ILE A 82 -5.69 -15.52 11.49
C ILE A 82 -6.10 -16.91 11.01
N THR A 83 -7.24 -16.97 10.34
CA THR A 83 -7.77 -18.20 9.75
C THR A 83 -6.99 -18.60 8.50
N PHE A 84 -7.01 -19.88 8.15
CA PHE A 84 -6.37 -20.38 6.93
C PHE A 84 -6.87 -19.65 5.66
N HIS A 85 -8.17 -19.36 5.58
CA HIS A 85 -8.74 -18.63 4.45
C HIS A 85 -8.18 -17.20 4.34
N GLN A 86 -8.08 -16.48 5.45
CA GLN A 86 -7.47 -15.13 5.48
C GLN A 86 -5.99 -15.18 5.07
N SER A 87 -5.24 -16.20 5.52
CA SER A 87 -3.85 -16.39 5.12
C SER A 87 -3.70 -16.57 3.61
N ILE A 88 -4.60 -17.32 2.96
CA ILE A 88 -4.58 -17.48 1.49
C ILE A 88 -4.84 -16.15 0.78
N LEU A 89 -5.84 -15.39 1.23
CA LEU A 89 -6.16 -14.09 0.62
C LEU A 89 -5.00 -13.10 0.76
N ILE A 90 -4.38 -13.04 1.95
CA ILE A 90 -3.20 -12.18 2.18
C ILE A 90 -1.98 -12.69 1.39
N ALA A 91 -1.81 -14.00 1.25
CA ALA A 91 -0.72 -14.55 0.45
C ALA A 91 -0.89 -14.21 -1.04
N ALA A 92 -2.11 -14.29 -1.57
CA ALA A 92 -2.40 -13.89 -2.95
C ALA A 92 -2.14 -12.39 -3.18
N GLU A 93 -2.54 -11.55 -2.22
CA GLU A 93 -2.22 -10.12 -2.23
C GLU A 93 -0.72 -9.88 -2.23
N ALA A 94 0.03 -10.54 -1.33
CA ALA A 94 1.48 -10.38 -1.22
C ALA A 94 2.23 -10.81 -2.50
N ILE A 95 1.77 -11.88 -3.17
CA ILE A 95 2.33 -12.32 -4.45
C ILE A 95 2.10 -11.25 -5.53
N LEU A 96 0.88 -10.76 -5.67
CA LEU A 96 0.55 -9.76 -6.68
C LEU A 96 1.23 -8.41 -6.41
N ALA A 97 1.17 -7.93 -5.17
CA ALA A 97 1.69 -6.63 -4.79
C ALA A 97 3.21 -6.62 -4.68
N THR A 98 3.81 -7.56 -3.95
CA THR A 98 5.26 -7.52 -3.66
C THR A 98 6.07 -8.31 -4.68
N VAL A 99 5.65 -9.52 -5.07
CA VAL A 99 6.49 -10.37 -5.95
C VAL A 99 6.40 -9.91 -7.40
N VAL A 100 5.19 -9.69 -7.92
CA VAL A 100 4.99 -9.27 -9.31
C VAL A 100 5.02 -7.74 -9.42
N GLY A 101 4.19 -7.05 -8.63
CA GLY A 101 4.00 -5.61 -8.68
C GLY A 101 5.27 -4.83 -8.34
N ASP A 102 5.78 -4.95 -7.11
CA ASP A 102 6.96 -4.21 -6.65
C ASP A 102 8.20 -4.59 -7.46
N LEU A 103 8.35 -5.84 -7.92
CA LEU A 103 9.50 -6.21 -8.74
C LEU A 103 9.48 -5.51 -10.10
N ALA A 104 8.34 -5.51 -10.78
CA ALA A 104 8.14 -4.77 -12.03
C ALA A 104 8.32 -3.25 -11.80
N TYR A 105 7.76 -2.74 -10.70
CA TYR A 105 7.88 -1.34 -10.30
C TYR A 105 9.33 -0.94 -10.03
N PHE A 106 10.10 -1.74 -9.27
CA PHE A 106 11.51 -1.49 -8.97
C PHE A 106 12.36 -1.53 -10.24
N ALA A 107 12.08 -2.46 -11.15
CA ALA A 107 12.73 -2.50 -12.46
C ALA A 107 12.42 -1.24 -13.28
N ALA A 108 11.15 -0.83 -13.33
CA ALA A 108 10.69 0.34 -14.07
C ALA A 108 11.29 1.64 -13.52
N ILE A 109 11.27 1.87 -12.19
CA ILE A 109 11.88 3.07 -11.62
C ILE A 109 13.38 3.07 -11.83
N LYS A 110 14.07 1.92 -11.75
CA LYS A 110 15.53 1.86 -11.98
C LYS A 110 15.87 2.31 -13.40
N GLY A 111 15.16 1.80 -14.41
CA GLY A 111 15.41 2.11 -15.81
C GLY A 111 14.81 3.42 -16.31
N GLY A 112 13.72 3.88 -15.71
CA GLY A 112 12.91 5.00 -16.21
C GLY A 112 12.92 6.26 -15.34
N ASN A 113 12.12 7.24 -15.74
CA ASN A 113 11.85 8.43 -14.94
C ASN A 113 10.83 8.11 -13.83
N VAL A 114 11.19 8.41 -12.58
CA VAL A 114 10.36 8.14 -11.40
C VAL A 114 8.98 8.79 -11.52
N SER A 115 8.90 10.01 -12.05
CA SER A 115 7.64 10.72 -12.23
C SER A 115 6.74 10.00 -13.22
N ILE A 116 7.26 9.59 -14.38
CA ILE A 116 6.49 8.86 -15.41
C ILE A 116 5.96 7.54 -14.84
N VAL A 117 6.82 6.75 -14.20
CA VAL A 117 6.41 5.46 -13.61
C VAL A 117 5.34 5.66 -12.53
N SER A 118 5.48 6.68 -11.69
CA SER A 118 4.51 6.99 -10.63
C SER A 118 3.16 7.46 -11.18
N MET A 119 3.16 8.20 -12.30
CA MET A 119 1.93 8.65 -12.97
C MET A 119 1.18 7.48 -13.60
N ILE A 120 1.89 6.53 -14.21
CA ILE A 120 1.28 5.29 -14.72
C ILE A 120 0.69 4.49 -13.55
N MET A 121 1.41 4.38 -12.43
CA MET A 121 0.91 3.71 -11.21
C MET A 121 -0.32 4.39 -10.62
N ALA A 122 -0.48 5.71 -10.80
CA ALA A 122 -1.66 6.45 -10.36
C ALA A 122 -2.95 6.05 -11.11
N ALA A 123 -2.86 5.26 -12.20
CA ALA A 123 -4.01 4.64 -12.86
C ALA A 123 -4.53 3.39 -12.11
N SER A 124 -3.78 2.83 -11.16
CA SER A 124 -4.19 1.62 -10.42
C SER A 124 -5.57 1.68 -9.75
N PRO A 125 -6.09 2.82 -9.26
CA PRO A 125 -7.46 2.90 -8.75
C PRO A 125 -8.52 2.55 -9.79
N LEU A 126 -8.24 2.70 -11.10
CA LEU A 126 -9.15 2.28 -12.16
C LEU A 126 -9.29 0.76 -12.20
N VAL A 127 -8.18 0.04 -12.05
CA VAL A 127 -8.17 -1.43 -11.93
C VAL A 127 -8.90 -1.84 -10.65
N THR A 128 -8.60 -1.18 -9.52
CA THR A 128 -9.30 -1.44 -8.25
C THR A 128 -10.80 -1.22 -8.37
N MET A 129 -11.26 -0.16 -9.06
CA MET A 129 -12.69 0.12 -9.27
C MET A 129 -13.37 -1.03 -10.03
N ILE A 130 -12.76 -1.54 -11.09
CA ILE A 130 -13.30 -2.66 -11.88
C ILE A 130 -13.31 -3.94 -11.04
N CYS A 131 -12.20 -4.27 -10.38
CA CYS A 131 -12.11 -5.45 -9.52
C CYS A 131 -13.08 -5.39 -8.33
N ALA A 132 -13.27 -4.22 -7.71
CA ALA A 132 -14.23 -4.04 -6.63
C ALA A 132 -15.67 -4.25 -7.10
N ALA A 133 -16.01 -3.83 -8.32
CA ALA A 133 -17.31 -4.12 -8.91
C ALA A 133 -17.50 -5.62 -9.16
N LEU A 134 -16.49 -6.32 -9.68
CA LEU A 134 -16.56 -7.74 -10.02
C LEU A 134 -16.53 -8.67 -8.79
N PHE A 135 -15.65 -8.42 -7.83
CA PHE A 135 -15.40 -9.32 -6.70
C PHE A 135 -16.10 -8.89 -5.41
N LEU A 136 -16.34 -7.59 -5.21
CA LEU A 136 -16.96 -7.05 -4.00
C LEU A 136 -18.40 -6.59 -4.22
N GLY A 137 -18.89 -6.61 -5.48
CA GLY A 137 -20.25 -6.17 -5.83
C GLY A 137 -20.47 -4.66 -5.67
N GLU A 138 -19.39 -3.85 -5.67
CA GLU A 138 -19.54 -2.40 -5.58
C GLU A 138 -20.19 -1.80 -6.84
N PRO A 139 -21.20 -0.92 -6.70
CA PRO A 139 -21.81 -0.31 -7.88
C PRO A 139 -20.83 0.64 -8.58
N ILE A 140 -20.76 0.50 -9.90
CA ILE A 140 -20.12 1.49 -10.78
C ILE A 140 -21.17 2.54 -11.12
N THR A 141 -21.03 3.73 -10.52
CA THR A 141 -21.94 4.85 -10.77
C THR A 141 -21.42 5.73 -11.91
N ALA A 142 -22.32 6.50 -12.53
CA ALA A 142 -21.92 7.49 -13.54
C ALA A 142 -20.84 8.46 -13.03
N TRP A 143 -20.92 8.85 -11.75
CA TRP A 143 -19.90 9.68 -11.11
C TRP A 143 -18.53 9.01 -10.99
N LYS A 144 -18.48 7.70 -10.68
CA LYS A 144 -17.23 6.94 -10.69
C LYS A 144 -16.63 6.89 -12.10
N CYS A 145 -17.45 6.69 -13.14
CA CYS A 145 -17.00 6.72 -14.54
C CYS A 145 -16.46 8.09 -14.97
N LEU A 146 -17.15 9.17 -14.60
CA LEU A 146 -16.65 10.54 -14.87
C LEU A 146 -15.32 10.79 -14.18
N GLY A 147 -15.20 10.43 -12.89
CA GLY A 147 -13.96 10.54 -12.15
C GLY A 147 -12.82 9.73 -12.77
N ALA A 148 -13.11 8.50 -13.22
CA ALA A 148 -12.16 7.67 -13.95
C ALA A 148 -11.67 8.36 -15.24
N GLY A 149 -12.58 8.97 -16.01
CA GLY A 149 -12.23 9.76 -17.18
C GLY A 149 -11.28 10.91 -16.87
N TYR A 150 -11.53 11.65 -15.78
CA TYR A 150 -10.64 12.73 -15.33
C TYR A 150 -9.26 12.23 -14.88
N ILE A 151 -9.18 11.06 -14.23
CA ILE A 151 -7.89 10.45 -13.87
C ILE A 151 -7.09 10.14 -15.14
N VAL A 152 -7.71 9.49 -16.13
CA VAL A 152 -7.05 9.14 -17.40
C VAL A 152 -6.59 10.41 -18.13
N MET A 153 -7.44 11.43 -18.22
CA MET A 153 -7.09 12.70 -18.84
C MET A 153 -5.95 13.39 -18.12
N GLY A 154 -5.98 13.42 -16.78
CA GLY A 154 -4.91 14.01 -15.97
C GLY A 154 -3.57 13.31 -16.14
N ILE A 155 -3.56 11.98 -16.17
CA ILE A 155 -2.36 11.19 -16.46
C ILE A 155 -1.84 11.51 -17.86
N PHE A 156 -2.71 11.52 -18.87
CA PHE A 156 -2.33 11.82 -20.25
C PHE A 156 -1.70 13.22 -20.42
N LEU A 157 -2.16 14.21 -19.68
CA LEU A 157 -1.61 15.57 -19.72
C LEU A 157 -0.24 15.71 -19.07
N LEU A 158 0.09 14.84 -18.11
CA LEU A 158 1.37 14.88 -17.40
C LEU A 158 2.45 13.99 -18.02
N LEU A 159 2.05 12.99 -18.83
CA LEU A 159 2.96 12.15 -19.61
C LEU A 159 3.58 12.93 -20.77
#